data_AF-A0A1J1C9C5-F1
#
_entry.id   AF-A0A1J1C9C5-F1
#
_cell.length_a   1.000
_cell.length_b   1.000
_cell.length_c   1.000
_cell.angle_alpha   90.00
_cell.angle_beta   90.00
_cell.angle_gamma   90.00
#
_symmetry.space_group_name_H-M   'P 1'
#
loop_
_entity.id
_entity.type
_entity.pdbx_description
1 polymer ?
#
loop_
_entity_poly.entity_id
_entity_poly.type
_entity_poly.pdbx_seq_one_letter_code
_entity_poly.pdbx_strand_id
1 'polypeptide(L)'
;MIVIVMMRFVLISILGSLCYFSQLFAIEEYPSWFLYPKNYPGIIVGYSYGGHSARTDAENMYCAYKSCVVNGTLEIFEDTNESQWLKNSDYYYYYSPDSVLKIQGKLFGIDSFMTNILTGDYIAAYSFEQRDSLSKEWINARQLKAPPWVEKTFWEDERYAYGVGLFTSRRNENDAWKTAEEQAIFNILTNLAVGFHRIKILYKDQTDGESSFQEISFLRIKYYLKDIEIVERYPDLENQLFYVLVRIAKKNIISPMLRR
;
A
#
# COMPACT_ATOMS: atom_id res chain seq x y z
N MET A 1 47.61 26.18 28.85
CA MET A 1 47.50 25.98 27.38
C MET A 1 47.06 24.54 27.06
N ILE A 2 45.94 24.08 27.63
CA ILE A 2 45.39 22.71 27.41
C ILE A 2 43.86 22.77 27.22
N VAL A 3 43.18 23.78 27.79
CA VAL A 3 41.71 23.92 27.74
C VAL A 3 41.17 24.31 26.35
N ILE A 4 41.96 24.98 25.50
CA ILE A 4 41.48 25.46 24.18
C ILE A 4 41.45 24.33 23.12
N VAL A 5 42.25 23.27 23.28
CA VAL A 5 42.33 22.17 22.30
C VAL A 5 41.17 21.16 22.48
N MET A 6 40.73 20.91 23.72
CA MET A 6 39.61 20.00 23.99
C MET A 6 38.27 20.54 23.45
N MET A 7 38.07 21.86 23.47
CA MET A 7 36.81 22.48 23.02
C MET A 7 36.64 22.43 21.48
N ARG A 8 37.75 22.36 20.72
CA ARG A 8 37.71 22.18 19.26
C ARG A 8 37.40 20.75 18.85
N PHE A 9 37.86 19.74 19.59
CA PHE A 9 37.56 18.34 19.29
C PHE A 9 36.10 17.95 19.61
N VAL A 10 35.51 18.55 20.65
CA VAL A 10 34.09 18.33 20.98
C VAL A 10 33.15 19.03 19.98
N LEU A 11 33.50 20.22 19.48
CA LEU A 11 32.69 20.88 18.45
C LEU A 11 32.71 20.12 17.10
N ILE A 12 33.86 19.54 16.71
CA ILE A 12 33.98 18.78 15.46
C ILE A 12 33.24 17.44 15.54
N SER A 13 33.15 16.82 16.72
CA SER A 13 32.38 15.58 16.91
C SER A 13 30.87 15.82 17.00
N ILE A 14 30.42 16.99 17.48
CA ILE A 14 29.01 17.40 17.43
C ILE A 14 28.61 17.81 15.99
N LEU A 15 29.47 18.52 15.25
CA LEU A 15 29.21 18.83 13.83
C LEU A 15 29.29 17.59 12.92
N GLY A 16 30.16 16.62 13.22
CA GLY A 16 30.21 15.34 12.51
C GLY A 16 29.00 14.46 12.80
N SER A 17 28.46 14.50 14.03
CA SER A 17 27.26 13.78 14.46
C SER A 17 25.96 14.38 13.88
N LEU A 18 25.88 15.71 13.76
CA LEU A 18 24.71 16.39 13.17
C LEU A 18 24.56 16.19 11.67
N CYS A 19 25.63 15.83 10.95
CA CYS A 19 25.54 15.41 9.54
C CYS A 19 25.10 13.95 9.35
N TYR A 20 25.02 13.13 10.42
CA TYR A 20 24.50 11.76 10.33
C TYR A 20 22.98 11.67 10.56
N PHE A 21 22.32 12.78 10.91
CA PHE A 21 20.88 12.82 11.17
C PHE A 21 20.08 13.62 10.14
N SER A 22 20.71 14.05 9.05
CA SER A 22 20.00 14.69 7.94
C SER A 22 19.68 13.65 6.86
N GLN A 23 18.40 13.27 6.86
CA GLN A 23 17.63 12.79 5.71
C GLN A 23 17.81 11.30 5.35
N LEU A 24 16.94 10.47 5.92
CA LEU A 24 16.26 9.42 5.17
C LEU A 24 15.52 10.12 4.02
N PHE A 25 16.22 10.38 2.91
CA PHE A 25 15.60 10.97 1.74
C PHE A 25 14.64 9.95 1.15
N ALA A 26 13.33 10.21 1.27
CA ALA A 26 12.39 9.66 0.32
C ALA A 26 12.84 10.07 -1.08
N ILE A 27 12.69 9.19 -2.06
CA ILE A 27 13.05 9.52 -3.43
C ILE A 27 12.26 10.76 -3.87
N GLU A 28 12.96 11.71 -4.49
CA GLU A 28 12.36 12.94 -4.98
C GLU A 28 11.91 12.84 -6.44
N GLU A 29 12.37 11.82 -7.16
CA GLU A 29 12.08 11.60 -8.58
C GLU A 29 11.66 10.17 -8.85
N TYR A 30 10.47 9.99 -9.40
CA TYR A 30 9.96 8.66 -9.73
C TYR A 30 9.80 8.53 -11.24
N PRO A 31 10.02 7.34 -11.80
CA PRO A 31 9.71 7.12 -13.20
C PRO A 31 8.19 7.17 -13.41
N SER A 32 7.77 7.76 -14.52
CA SER A 32 6.38 7.89 -14.96
C SER A 32 5.62 6.55 -14.98
N TRP A 33 6.28 5.44 -15.34
CA TRP A 33 5.66 4.11 -15.30
C TRP A 33 5.28 3.64 -13.90
N PHE A 34 5.97 4.15 -12.87
CA PHE A 34 5.68 3.84 -11.49
C PHE A 34 4.58 4.75 -10.94
N LEU A 35 4.59 6.05 -11.24
CA LEU A 35 3.53 6.95 -10.76
C LEU A 35 2.21 6.77 -11.49
N TYR A 36 2.24 6.47 -12.80
CA TYR A 36 1.05 6.36 -13.66
C TYR A 36 0.95 5.01 -14.35
N PRO A 37 0.89 3.89 -13.60
CA PRO A 37 0.92 2.53 -14.14
C PRO A 37 -0.18 2.24 -15.19
N LYS A 38 -1.34 2.91 -15.08
CA LYS A 38 -2.42 2.81 -16.06
C LYS A 38 -2.00 3.17 -17.50
N ASN A 39 -1.01 4.03 -17.67
CA ASN A 39 -0.50 4.43 -18.98
C ASN A 39 0.48 3.41 -19.57
N TYR A 40 0.87 2.38 -18.80
CA TYR A 40 1.87 1.38 -19.17
C TYR A 40 1.30 -0.04 -19.02
N PRO A 41 0.31 -0.43 -19.84
CA PRO A 41 -0.32 -1.74 -19.75
C PRO A 41 0.69 -2.86 -19.99
N GLY A 42 0.57 -3.93 -19.21
CA GLY A 42 1.46 -5.10 -19.28
C GLY A 42 2.77 -4.96 -18.51
N ILE A 43 2.97 -3.85 -17.79
CA ILE A 43 4.03 -3.70 -16.80
C ILE A 43 3.57 -4.25 -15.45
N ILE A 44 4.45 -5.04 -14.85
CA ILE A 44 4.27 -5.66 -13.54
C ILE A 44 5.35 -5.06 -12.64
N VAL A 45 4.94 -4.49 -11.52
CA VAL A 45 5.87 -3.89 -10.54
C VAL A 45 6.20 -4.94 -9.48
N GLY A 46 7.46 -4.96 -9.05
CA GLY A 46 7.86 -5.72 -7.87
C GLY A 46 8.86 -4.96 -7.01
N TYR A 47 8.84 -5.28 -5.72
CA TYR A 47 9.57 -4.59 -4.67
C TYR A 47 10.65 -5.51 -4.10
N SER A 48 11.87 -5.01 -3.93
CA SER A 48 12.90 -5.74 -3.19
C SER A 48 12.80 -5.45 -1.69
N TYR A 49 13.16 -6.41 -0.84
CA TYR A 49 13.20 -6.21 0.61
C TYR A 49 14.37 -6.96 1.21
N GLY A 50 15.38 -6.28 1.77
CA GLY A 50 16.38 -6.94 2.63
C GLY A 50 17.02 -8.20 2.01
N GLY A 51 17.30 -8.17 0.70
CA GLY A 51 17.83 -9.30 -0.06
C GLY A 51 16.80 -10.16 -0.81
N HIS A 52 15.50 -9.98 -0.58
CA HIS A 52 14.45 -10.59 -1.38
C HIS A 52 14.34 -9.95 -2.76
N SER A 53 14.16 -10.79 -3.79
CA SER A 53 14.13 -10.38 -5.19
C SER A 53 12.81 -9.68 -5.55
N ALA A 54 12.92 -8.48 -6.14
CA ALA A 54 11.79 -7.77 -6.75
C ALA A 54 11.08 -8.60 -7.83
N ARG A 55 11.76 -9.54 -8.50
CA ARG A 55 11.13 -10.41 -9.50
C ARG A 55 10.17 -11.40 -8.85
N THR A 56 10.61 -12.04 -7.75
CA THR A 56 9.77 -13.00 -7.02
C THR A 56 8.53 -12.30 -6.46
N ASP A 57 8.70 -11.08 -5.96
CA ASP A 57 7.58 -10.25 -5.52
C ASP A 57 6.63 -9.89 -6.67
N ALA A 58 7.14 -9.43 -7.82
CA ALA A 58 6.36 -9.16 -9.02
C ALA A 58 5.55 -10.37 -9.51
N GLU A 59 6.12 -11.58 -9.47
CA GLU A 59 5.44 -12.82 -9.82
C GLU A 59 4.26 -13.10 -8.86
N ASN A 60 4.48 -12.96 -7.55
CA ASN A 60 3.44 -13.14 -6.55
C ASN A 60 2.32 -12.10 -6.69
N MET A 61 2.69 -10.82 -6.85
CA MET A 61 1.74 -9.72 -7.06
C MET A 61 0.94 -9.91 -8.33
N TYR A 62 1.56 -10.34 -9.43
CA TYR A 62 0.85 -10.64 -10.67
C TYR A 62 -0.23 -11.71 -10.46
N CYS A 63 0.09 -12.79 -9.73
CA CYS A 63 -0.89 -13.83 -9.40
C CYS A 63 -2.05 -13.25 -8.58
N ALA A 64 -1.74 -12.50 -7.52
CA ALA A 64 -2.74 -11.89 -6.66
C ALA A 64 -3.66 -10.93 -7.43
N TYR A 65 -3.09 -10.09 -8.29
CA TYR A 65 -3.85 -9.06 -9.01
C TYR A 65 -4.64 -9.63 -10.19
N LYS A 66 -4.17 -10.71 -10.82
CA LYS A 66 -4.92 -11.36 -11.89
C LYS A 66 -6.11 -12.15 -11.39
N SER A 67 -5.95 -12.93 -10.34
CA SER A 67 -7.04 -13.74 -9.79
C SER A 67 -6.71 -14.20 -8.38
N CYS A 68 -7.40 -13.66 -7.38
CA CYS A 68 -7.27 -14.12 -6.00
C CYS A 68 -8.62 -14.27 -5.29
N VAL A 69 -8.61 -15.06 -4.23
CA VAL A 69 -9.63 -15.08 -3.20
C VAL A 69 -9.11 -14.29 -2.01
N VAL A 70 -9.85 -13.28 -1.58
CA VAL A 70 -9.59 -12.59 -0.31
C VAL A 70 -10.51 -13.15 0.74
N ASN A 71 -9.97 -13.60 1.87
CA ASN A 71 -10.75 -14.12 2.98
C ASN A 71 -10.21 -13.56 4.30
N GLY A 72 -11.11 -13.11 5.17
CA GLY A 72 -10.75 -12.48 6.44
C GLY A 72 -11.93 -11.96 7.24
N THR A 73 -11.62 -11.21 8.28
CA THR A 73 -12.56 -10.55 9.19
C THR A 73 -12.12 -9.12 9.45
N LEU A 74 -13.11 -8.23 9.55
CA LEU A 74 -12.94 -6.86 10.04
C LEU A 74 -13.79 -6.70 11.30
N GLU A 75 -13.16 -6.33 12.39
CA GLU A 75 -13.78 -5.98 13.66
C GLU A 75 -13.82 -4.46 13.77
N ILE A 76 -14.99 -3.92 14.11
CA ILE A 76 -15.22 -2.50 14.31
C ILE A 76 -15.73 -2.32 15.73
N PHE A 77 -15.01 -1.57 16.55
CA PHE A 77 -15.45 -1.18 17.88
C PHE A 77 -16.02 0.24 17.80
N GLU A 78 -17.29 0.38 18.16
CA GLU A 78 -17.99 1.64 18.33
C GLU A 78 -18.13 1.88 19.84
N ASP A 79 -17.36 2.83 20.39
CA ASP A 79 -17.60 3.36 21.73
C ASP A 79 -18.61 4.50 21.64
N THR A 80 -19.69 4.45 22.42
CA THR A 80 -20.71 5.51 22.46
C THR A 80 -20.16 6.85 22.97
N ASN A 81 -19.04 6.87 23.68
CA ASN A 81 -18.46 8.06 24.30
C ASN A 81 -17.26 8.65 23.55
N GLU A 82 -16.61 7.86 22.69
CA GLU A 82 -15.47 8.30 21.90
C GLU A 82 -15.80 8.18 20.40
N SER A 83 -15.72 9.28 19.66
CA SER A 83 -16.00 9.30 18.21
C SER A 83 -14.96 8.54 17.36
N GLN A 84 -14.19 7.63 17.95
CA GLN A 84 -13.14 6.87 17.30
C GLN A 84 -13.56 5.42 17.10
N TRP A 85 -13.55 5.00 15.84
CA TRP A 85 -13.86 3.64 15.43
C TRP A 85 -12.55 2.86 15.44
N LEU A 86 -12.35 1.96 16.40
CA LEU A 86 -11.21 1.05 16.32
C LEU A 86 -11.54 -0.02 15.29
N LYS A 87 -10.69 -0.14 14.26
CA LYS A 87 -10.82 -1.13 13.20
C LYS A 87 -9.66 -2.11 13.30
N ASN A 88 -9.97 -3.38 13.54
CA ASN A 88 -9.01 -4.46 13.51
C ASN A 88 -9.31 -5.39 12.34
N SER A 89 -8.34 -5.65 11.47
CA SER A 89 -8.54 -6.44 10.26
C SER A 89 -7.55 -7.58 10.17
N ASP A 90 -8.03 -8.78 9.95
CA ASP A 90 -7.23 -9.96 9.65
C ASP A 90 -7.71 -10.57 8.33
N TYR A 91 -6.93 -10.44 7.27
CA TYR A 91 -7.30 -10.91 5.94
C TYR A 91 -6.09 -11.35 5.11
N TYR A 92 -6.34 -12.28 4.20
CA TYR A 92 -5.30 -12.88 3.38
C TYR A 92 -5.74 -13.00 1.92
N TYR A 93 -4.77 -12.82 1.02
CA TYR A 93 -4.91 -13.05 -0.41
C TYR A 93 -4.45 -14.47 -0.76
N TYR A 94 -5.35 -15.27 -1.32
CA TYR A 94 -5.08 -16.63 -1.77
C TYR A 94 -5.15 -16.69 -3.29
N TYR A 95 -4.10 -17.19 -3.94
CA TYR A 95 -4.09 -17.52 -5.36
C TYR A 95 -3.62 -18.97 -5.55
N SER A 96 -3.98 -19.57 -6.68
CA SER A 96 -3.62 -20.97 -6.95
C SER A 96 -2.08 -21.13 -7.01
N PRO A 97 -1.49 -22.10 -6.29
CA PRO A 97 -0.05 -22.37 -6.37
C PRO A 97 0.43 -22.62 -7.81
N ASP A 98 -0.40 -23.26 -8.63
CA ASP A 98 -0.11 -23.49 -10.05
C ASP A 98 0.05 -22.20 -10.85
N SER A 99 -0.52 -21.09 -10.39
CA SER A 99 -0.41 -19.79 -11.06
C SER A 99 1.00 -19.24 -10.96
N VAL A 100 1.65 -19.36 -9.80
CA VAL A 100 3.05 -18.95 -9.62
C VAL A 100 3.98 -19.82 -10.46
N LEU A 101 3.80 -21.14 -10.41
CA LEU A 101 4.61 -22.08 -11.19
C LEU A 101 4.53 -21.79 -12.71
N LYS A 102 3.39 -21.29 -13.21
CA LYS A 102 3.22 -20.93 -14.62
C LYS A 102 3.98 -19.69 -15.04
N ILE A 103 4.32 -18.78 -14.13
CA ILE A 103 4.97 -17.49 -14.46
C ILE A 103 6.39 -17.38 -13.93
N GLN A 104 6.78 -18.24 -12.98
CA GLN A 104 8.07 -18.18 -12.30
C GLN A 104 9.22 -18.19 -13.31
N GLY A 105 10.10 -17.19 -13.22
CA GLY A 105 11.24 -17.01 -14.09
C GLY A 105 10.92 -16.53 -15.51
N LYS A 106 9.66 -16.27 -15.85
CA LYS A 106 9.23 -15.83 -17.20
C LYS A 106 9.14 -14.31 -17.36
N LEU A 107 9.33 -13.57 -16.27
CA LEU A 107 9.31 -12.11 -16.29
C LEU A 107 10.69 -11.53 -16.67
N PHE A 108 10.72 -10.75 -17.75
CA PHE A 108 11.87 -9.96 -18.16
C PHE A 108 11.87 -8.64 -17.40
N GLY A 109 13.03 -8.28 -16.82
CA GLY A 109 13.21 -6.96 -16.20
C GLY A 109 13.41 -5.90 -17.27
N ILE A 110 12.65 -4.80 -17.19
CA ILE A 110 12.68 -3.72 -18.18
C ILE A 110 13.34 -2.48 -17.61
N ASP A 111 13.01 -2.12 -16.37
CA ASP A 111 13.56 -0.93 -15.72
C ASP A 111 13.56 -1.09 -14.20
N SER A 112 14.33 -0.26 -13.51
CA SER A 112 14.34 -0.20 -12.05
C SER A 112 14.84 1.14 -11.53
N PHE A 113 14.47 1.46 -10.28
CA PHE A 113 14.99 2.60 -9.55
C PHE A 113 15.23 2.22 -8.08
N MET A 114 16.27 2.81 -7.48
CA MET A 114 16.66 2.52 -6.09
C MET A 114 15.86 3.37 -5.12
N THR A 115 15.24 2.72 -4.13
CA THR A 115 14.48 3.38 -3.07
C THR A 115 15.27 3.59 -1.79
N ASN A 116 16.32 2.79 -1.58
CA ASN A 116 17.25 3.00 -0.48
C ASN A 116 18.66 2.55 -0.85
N ILE A 117 19.60 3.49 -0.86
CA ILE A 117 21.00 3.22 -1.22
C ILE A 117 21.71 2.38 -0.16
N LEU A 118 21.40 2.57 1.13
CA LEU A 118 22.08 1.90 2.24
C LEU A 118 21.71 0.42 2.33
N THR A 119 20.44 0.09 2.12
CA THR A 119 19.96 -1.30 2.13
C THR A 119 20.01 -1.96 0.76
N GLY A 120 20.24 -1.18 -0.30
CA GLY A 120 20.18 -1.64 -1.68
C GLY A 120 18.76 -1.99 -2.13
N ASP A 121 17.74 -1.44 -1.48
CA ASP A 121 16.36 -1.66 -1.87
C ASP A 121 16.02 -0.89 -3.16
N TYR A 122 15.23 -1.52 -4.03
CA TYR A 122 14.83 -1.01 -5.32
C TYR A 122 13.43 -1.50 -5.68
N ILE A 123 12.81 -0.81 -6.64
CA ILE A 123 11.57 -1.20 -7.29
C ILE A 123 11.89 -1.43 -8.76
N ALA A 124 11.33 -2.49 -9.33
CA ALA A 124 11.58 -2.87 -10.71
C ALA A 124 10.29 -3.11 -11.50
N ALA A 125 10.33 -2.74 -12.77
CA ALA A 125 9.32 -3.01 -13.78
C ALA A 125 9.68 -4.28 -14.56
N TYR A 126 8.68 -5.15 -14.72
CA TYR A 126 8.78 -6.41 -15.43
C TYR A 126 7.71 -6.54 -16.50
N SER A 127 7.95 -7.40 -17.49
CA SER A 127 6.92 -7.83 -18.46
C SER A 127 7.16 -9.26 -18.95
N PHE A 128 6.15 -9.85 -19.57
CA PHE A 128 6.27 -11.13 -20.28
C PHE A 128 6.94 -10.99 -21.65
N GLU A 129 6.94 -9.79 -22.20
CA GLU A 129 7.59 -9.49 -23.47
C GLU A 129 8.95 -8.84 -23.20
N GLN A 130 9.97 -9.28 -23.94
CA GLN A 130 11.24 -8.58 -23.94
C GLN A 130 11.02 -7.22 -24.63
N ARG A 131 11.24 -6.14 -23.88
CA ARG A 131 11.13 -4.76 -24.36
C ARG A 131 12.46 -4.06 -24.15
N ASP A 132 12.91 -3.31 -25.14
CA ASP A 132 14.22 -2.68 -25.11
C ASP A 132 14.34 -1.58 -24.04
N SER A 133 13.25 -0.87 -23.73
CA SER A 133 13.13 0.01 -22.56
C SER A 133 11.73 0.63 -22.44
N LEU A 134 11.36 1.05 -21.23
CA LEU A 134 10.26 2.00 -21.01
C LEU A 134 10.75 3.42 -21.21
N SER A 135 9.89 4.33 -21.68
CA SER A 135 10.17 5.77 -21.66
C SER A 135 10.43 6.21 -20.22
N LYS A 136 11.68 6.60 -19.92
CA LYS A 136 12.13 7.02 -18.59
C LYS A 136 11.91 8.51 -18.37
N GLU A 137 10.68 8.96 -18.53
CA GLU A 137 10.33 10.29 -18.03
C GLU A 137 10.34 10.22 -16.50
N TRP A 138 11.29 10.91 -15.88
CA TRP A 138 11.42 11.06 -14.44
C TRP A 138 10.64 12.27 -13.99
N ILE A 139 9.83 12.09 -12.96
CA ILE A 139 8.88 13.09 -12.48
C ILE A 139 9.32 13.52 -11.10
N ASN A 140 9.57 14.81 -10.95
CA ASN A 140 9.92 15.41 -9.67
C ASN A 140 8.69 15.48 -8.77
N ALA A 141 8.67 14.65 -7.72
CA ALA A 141 7.57 14.51 -6.79
C ALA A 141 7.31 15.79 -5.97
N ARG A 142 8.33 16.64 -5.72
CA ARG A 142 8.13 17.92 -5.02
C ARG A 142 7.28 18.91 -5.83
N GLN A 143 7.21 18.73 -7.14
CA GLN A 143 6.43 19.58 -8.04
C GLN A 143 5.04 19.01 -8.33
N LEU A 144 4.73 17.81 -7.86
CA LEU A 144 3.43 17.19 -8.05
C LEU A 144 2.40 17.82 -7.12
N LYS A 145 1.32 18.32 -7.72
CA LYS A 145 0.13 18.73 -6.97
C LYS A 145 -0.64 17.49 -6.52
N ALA A 146 -1.13 17.53 -5.29
CA ALA A 146 -2.02 16.51 -4.74
C ALA A 146 -3.22 16.28 -5.69
N PRO A 147 -3.41 15.05 -6.21
CA PRO A 147 -4.57 14.74 -7.01
C PRO A 147 -5.87 14.80 -6.19
N PRO A 148 -7.02 15.17 -6.76
CA PRO A 148 -8.28 15.29 -6.02
C PRO A 148 -8.77 13.98 -5.35
N TRP A 149 -8.23 12.84 -5.76
CA TRP A 149 -8.61 11.54 -5.20
C TRP A 149 -7.96 11.25 -3.84
N VAL A 150 -6.90 11.96 -3.44
CA VAL A 150 -6.22 11.70 -2.16
C VAL A 150 -7.10 11.99 -0.94
N GLU A 151 -8.13 12.85 -1.10
CA GLU A 151 -9.10 13.18 -0.06
C GLU A 151 -10.20 12.12 0.11
N LYS A 152 -10.25 11.13 -0.78
CA LYS A 152 -11.25 10.06 -0.77
C LYS A 152 -10.64 8.77 -0.26
N THR A 153 -11.46 7.91 0.33
CA THR A 153 -11.06 6.54 0.70
C THR A 153 -11.62 5.51 -0.27
N PHE A 154 -12.81 5.78 -0.83
CA PHE A 154 -13.53 4.90 -1.73
C PHE A 154 -14.54 5.68 -2.57
N TRP A 155 -14.77 5.28 -3.81
CA TRP A 155 -15.94 5.68 -4.60
C TRP A 155 -16.20 4.66 -5.72
N GLU A 156 -17.33 4.83 -6.40
CA GLU A 156 -17.69 4.01 -7.53
C GLU A 156 -18.15 4.84 -8.72
N ASP A 157 -17.97 4.30 -9.93
CA ASP A 157 -18.68 4.73 -11.12
C ASP A 157 -19.52 3.58 -11.70
N GLU A 158 -20.02 3.71 -12.93
CA GLU A 158 -20.84 2.68 -13.58
C GLU A 158 -20.11 1.34 -13.79
N ARG A 159 -18.79 1.36 -13.92
CA ARG A 159 -17.98 0.20 -14.34
C ARG A 159 -16.98 -0.27 -13.30
N TYR A 160 -16.49 0.62 -12.44
CA TYR A 160 -15.38 0.38 -11.53
C TYR A 160 -15.73 0.78 -10.10
N ALA A 161 -15.15 0.04 -9.17
CA ALA A 161 -14.98 0.45 -7.79
C ALA A 161 -13.53 0.93 -7.61
N TYR A 162 -13.36 2.05 -6.91
CA TYR A 162 -12.08 2.70 -6.66
C TYR A 162 -11.80 2.74 -5.17
N GLY A 163 -10.56 2.42 -4.79
CA GLY A 163 -10.09 2.53 -3.42
C GLY A 163 -8.78 3.28 -3.38
N VAL A 164 -8.62 4.06 -2.31
CA VAL A 164 -7.39 4.81 -2.03
C VAL A 164 -6.79 4.25 -0.76
N GLY A 165 -5.52 3.88 -0.83
CA GLY A 165 -4.74 3.47 0.33
C GLY A 165 -3.64 4.47 0.61
N LEU A 166 -3.22 4.51 1.86
CA LEU A 166 -2.33 5.50 2.43
C LEU A 166 -1.46 4.88 3.51
N PHE A 167 -0.14 4.89 3.32
CA PHE A 167 0.78 4.45 4.36
C PHE A 167 1.94 5.43 4.54
N THR A 168 2.56 5.40 5.72
CA THR A 168 3.70 6.26 6.04
C THR A 168 5.02 5.49 5.93
N SER A 169 6.06 6.10 5.36
CA SER A 169 7.36 5.45 5.12
C SER A 169 8.30 5.45 6.32
N ARG A 170 7.79 5.47 7.57
CA ARG A 170 8.60 5.63 8.80
C ARG A 170 9.83 4.71 8.89
N ARG A 171 9.92 3.65 8.09
CA ARG A 171 11.09 2.74 8.01
C ARG A 171 11.53 2.37 6.59
N ASN A 172 10.61 2.09 5.67
CA ASN A 172 10.93 1.60 4.32
C ASN A 172 9.89 2.10 3.29
N GLU A 173 10.35 2.69 2.20
CA GLU A 173 9.48 3.21 1.14
C GLU A 173 8.77 2.09 0.35
N ASN A 174 9.46 0.97 0.08
CA ASN A 174 8.87 -0.19 -0.59
C ASN A 174 7.72 -0.79 0.22
N ASP A 175 7.87 -0.78 1.55
CA ASP A 175 6.82 -1.24 2.47
C ASP A 175 5.63 -0.28 2.45
N ALA A 176 5.88 1.04 2.41
CA ALA A 176 4.82 2.02 2.34
C ALA A 176 4.01 1.93 1.05
N TRP A 177 4.67 1.79 -0.10
CA TRP A 177 3.97 1.62 -1.38
C TRP A 177 3.10 0.35 -1.40
N LYS A 178 3.67 -0.79 -0.98
CA LYS A 178 2.95 -2.07 -0.98
C LYS A 178 1.80 -2.08 0.02
N THR A 179 2.00 -1.53 1.22
CA THR A 179 0.95 -1.43 2.23
C THR A 179 -0.17 -0.50 1.78
N ALA A 180 0.16 0.62 1.10
CA ALA A 180 -0.84 1.49 0.52
C ALA A 180 -1.63 0.80 -0.61
N GLU A 181 -1.00 -0.03 -1.43
CA GLU A 181 -1.71 -0.87 -2.42
C GLU A 181 -2.70 -1.84 -1.76
N GLU A 182 -2.26 -2.55 -0.73
CA GLU A 182 -3.09 -3.51 0.01
C GLU A 182 -4.27 -2.81 0.69
N GLN A 183 -4.03 -1.64 1.32
CA GLN A 183 -5.08 -0.86 1.96
C GLN A 183 -6.08 -0.30 0.95
N ALA A 184 -5.63 0.11 -0.25
CA ALA A 184 -6.51 0.57 -1.32
C ALA A 184 -7.50 -0.53 -1.74
N ILE A 185 -6.99 -1.75 -1.93
CA ILE A 185 -7.83 -2.93 -2.22
C ILE A 185 -8.78 -3.20 -1.05
N PHE A 186 -8.28 -3.19 0.18
CA PHE A 186 -9.08 -3.42 1.37
C PHE A 186 -10.23 -2.40 1.55
N ASN A 187 -9.97 -1.14 1.22
CA ASN A 187 -10.98 -0.08 1.23
C ASN A 187 -12.09 -0.36 0.20
N ILE A 188 -11.79 -0.96 -0.96
CA ILE A 188 -12.83 -1.43 -1.89
C ILE A 188 -13.68 -2.52 -1.22
N LEU A 189 -13.04 -3.55 -0.66
CA LEU A 189 -13.76 -4.72 -0.13
C LEU A 189 -14.64 -4.39 1.06
N THR A 190 -14.14 -3.55 1.97
CA THR A 190 -14.86 -3.20 3.20
C THR A 190 -16.05 -2.30 2.92
N ASN A 191 -15.91 -1.29 2.07
CA ASN A 191 -17.03 -0.43 1.69
C ASN A 191 -18.12 -1.19 0.93
N LEU A 192 -17.75 -2.19 0.11
CA LEU A 192 -18.73 -3.10 -0.50
C LEU A 192 -19.36 -4.08 0.50
N ALA A 193 -18.61 -4.54 1.51
CA ALA A 193 -19.07 -5.55 2.49
C ALA A 193 -20.04 -5.00 3.54
N VAL A 194 -19.91 -3.71 3.91
CA VAL A 194 -20.74 -3.05 4.94
C VAL A 194 -22.24 -3.18 4.67
N GLY A 195 -22.65 -3.44 3.42
CA GLY A 195 -24.05 -3.70 3.06
C GLY A 195 -24.64 -5.06 3.45
N PHE A 196 -23.86 -6.06 3.89
CA PHE A 196 -24.34 -7.46 3.81
C PHE A 196 -24.30 -8.29 5.10
N HIS A 197 -23.23 -8.21 5.92
CA HIS A 197 -23.10 -9.08 7.11
C HIS A 197 -22.34 -8.42 8.26
N ARG A 198 -23.00 -7.50 8.98
CA ARG A 198 -22.52 -6.93 10.24
C ARG A 198 -23.14 -7.71 11.40
N ILE A 199 -22.34 -8.52 12.10
CA ILE A 199 -22.76 -9.09 13.39
C ILE A 199 -22.51 -8.03 14.44
N LYS A 200 -23.58 -7.48 15.02
CA LYS A 200 -23.50 -6.50 16.12
C LYS A 200 -23.58 -7.24 17.46
N ILE A 201 -22.61 -7.02 18.33
CA ILE A 201 -22.64 -7.48 19.73
C ILE A 201 -22.67 -6.24 20.61
N LEU A 202 -23.67 -6.16 21.48
CA LEU A 202 -23.82 -5.09 22.46
C LEU A 202 -23.36 -5.61 23.82
N TYR A 203 -22.28 -5.05 24.34
CA TYR A 203 -21.80 -5.30 25.69
C TYR A 203 -22.31 -4.19 26.60
N LYS A 204 -22.88 -4.59 27.74
CA LYS A 204 -23.18 -3.66 28.83
C LYS A 204 -22.05 -3.78 29.84
N ASP A 205 -21.23 -2.74 29.96
CA ASP A 205 -20.31 -2.64 31.08
C ASP A 205 -21.08 -2.06 32.29
N GLN A 206 -20.88 -2.67 33.46
CA GLN A 206 -21.41 -2.19 34.73
C GLN A 206 -20.23 -1.94 35.66
N THR A 207 -19.38 -0.99 35.28
CA THR A 207 -18.37 -0.43 36.17
C THR A 207 -18.88 0.91 36.70
N ASP A 208 -18.84 1.09 38.03
CA ASP A 208 -19.19 2.33 38.74
C ASP A 208 -20.61 2.91 38.56
N GLY A 209 -21.62 2.06 38.30
CA GLY A 209 -23.03 2.48 38.33
C GLY A 209 -23.49 3.27 37.10
N GLU A 210 -22.58 3.58 36.17
CA GLU A 210 -22.90 4.02 34.82
C GLU A 210 -23.03 2.81 33.89
N SER A 211 -24.07 2.80 33.06
CA SER A 211 -24.24 1.74 32.05
C SER A 211 -23.66 2.26 30.73
N SER A 212 -22.47 1.81 30.36
CA SER A 212 -21.94 2.05 29.01
C SER A 212 -22.31 0.88 28.11
N PHE A 213 -22.65 1.19 26.86
CA PHE A 213 -22.90 0.19 25.82
C PHE A 213 -21.73 0.24 24.84
N GLN A 214 -20.99 -0.85 24.75
CA GLN A 214 -19.98 -1.02 23.70
C GLN A 214 -20.58 -1.84 22.56
N GLU A 215 -20.52 -1.33 21.34
CA GLU A 215 -20.95 -2.08 20.16
C GLU A 215 -19.73 -2.60 19.40
N ILE A 216 -19.62 -3.93 19.29
CA ILE A 216 -18.61 -4.57 18.44
C ILE A 216 -19.29 -5.14 17.21
N SER A 217 -18.78 -4.78 16.04
CA SER A 217 -19.29 -5.19 14.74
C SER A 217 -18.28 -6.03 13.99
N PHE A 218 -18.63 -7.29 13.71
CA PHE A 218 -17.80 -8.19 12.90
C PHE A 218 -18.32 -8.25 11.47
N LEU A 219 -17.43 -8.03 10.51
CA LEU A 219 -17.68 -8.17 9.08
C LEU A 219 -16.81 -9.30 8.53
N ARG A 220 -17.44 -10.30 7.92
CA ARG A 220 -16.74 -11.35 7.19
C ARG A 220 -16.42 -10.88 5.78
N ILE A 221 -15.15 -10.90 5.42
CA ILE A 221 -14.67 -10.53 4.09
C ILE A 221 -14.41 -11.82 3.33
N LYS A 222 -15.20 -12.07 2.28
CA LYS A 222 -14.95 -13.18 1.37
C LYS A 222 -15.25 -12.76 -0.06
N TYR A 223 -14.21 -12.52 -0.82
CA TYR A 223 -14.30 -12.04 -2.20
C TYR A 223 -13.41 -12.87 -3.12
N TYR A 224 -13.85 -13.03 -4.35
CA TYR A 224 -13.05 -13.46 -5.47
C TYR A 224 -12.86 -12.26 -6.38
N LEU A 225 -11.60 -11.87 -6.58
CA LEU A 225 -11.20 -10.68 -7.31
C LEU A 225 -10.46 -11.07 -8.58
N LYS A 226 -10.69 -10.31 -9.65
CA LYS A 226 -10.00 -10.44 -10.92
C LYS A 226 -9.56 -9.09 -11.45
N ASP A 227 -8.41 -9.09 -12.11
CA ASP A 227 -7.85 -7.91 -12.78
C ASP A 227 -7.89 -6.65 -11.89
N ILE A 228 -7.23 -6.74 -10.74
CA ILE A 228 -6.95 -5.58 -9.88
C ILE A 228 -5.97 -4.68 -10.64
N GLU A 229 -6.28 -3.40 -10.72
CA GLU A 229 -5.46 -2.42 -11.44
C GLU A 229 -5.00 -1.31 -10.50
N ILE A 230 -3.68 -1.16 -10.36
CA ILE A 230 -3.11 0.07 -9.79
C ILE A 230 -3.24 1.16 -10.86
N VAL A 231 -3.82 2.29 -10.50
CA VAL A 231 -4.15 3.38 -11.44
C VAL A 231 -3.08 4.45 -11.40
N GLU A 232 -2.78 4.92 -10.20
CA GLU A 232 -1.96 6.10 -9.94
C GLU A 232 -1.34 6.00 -8.54
N ARG A 233 -0.14 6.56 -8.39
CA ARG A 233 0.57 6.68 -7.12
C ARG A 233 0.92 8.14 -6.88
N TYR A 234 0.80 8.60 -5.65
CA TYR A 234 1.15 9.96 -5.26
C TYR A 234 1.96 9.95 -3.96
N PRO A 235 3.24 10.38 -4.00
CA PRO A 235 4.05 10.57 -2.80
C PRO A 235 3.86 11.99 -2.25
N ASP A 236 3.34 12.09 -1.04
CA ASP A 236 3.35 13.31 -0.24
C ASP A 236 4.63 13.31 0.60
N LEU A 237 5.67 13.92 0.05
CA LEU A 237 7.00 13.97 0.64
C LEU A 237 7.06 14.86 1.89
N GLU A 238 6.16 15.82 2.03
CA GLU A 238 6.12 16.73 3.19
C GLU A 238 5.63 15.98 4.44
N ASN A 239 4.59 15.17 4.28
CA ASN A 239 4.01 14.41 5.38
C ASN A 239 4.55 12.97 5.49
N GLN A 240 5.46 12.57 4.58
CA GLN A 240 5.99 11.21 4.47
C GLN A 240 4.87 10.16 4.30
N LEU A 241 3.95 10.47 3.40
CA LEU A 241 2.73 9.72 3.12
C LEU A 241 2.71 9.24 1.68
N PHE A 242 2.31 8.00 1.47
CA PHE A 242 2.34 7.32 0.19
C PHE A 242 0.93 6.88 -0.16
N TYR A 243 0.37 7.51 -1.19
CA TYR A 243 -0.99 7.28 -1.63
C TYR A 243 -1.02 6.42 -2.87
N VAL A 244 -1.93 5.45 -2.90
CA VAL A 244 -2.13 4.58 -4.05
C VAL A 244 -3.61 4.53 -4.38
N LEU A 245 -3.92 4.77 -5.65
CA LEU A 245 -5.24 4.58 -6.22
C LEU A 245 -5.32 3.22 -6.92
N VAL A 246 -6.27 2.41 -6.49
CA VAL A 246 -6.60 1.11 -7.10
C VAL A 246 -8.01 1.15 -7.66
N ARG A 247 -8.23 0.43 -8.75
CA ARG A 247 -9.59 0.14 -9.26
C ARG A 247 -9.76 -1.34 -9.58
N ILE A 248 -11.01 -1.79 -9.47
CA ILE A 248 -11.42 -3.12 -9.91
C ILE A 248 -12.75 -2.98 -10.65
N ALA A 249 -12.88 -3.62 -11.81
CA ALA A 249 -14.15 -3.62 -12.52
C ALA A 249 -15.23 -4.29 -11.65
N LYS A 250 -16.42 -3.71 -11.52
CA LYS A 250 -17.49 -4.22 -10.65
C LYS A 250 -17.86 -5.67 -10.97
N LYS A 251 -17.87 -6.04 -12.25
CA LYS A 251 -18.11 -7.41 -12.73
C LYS A 251 -17.04 -8.43 -12.27
N ASN A 252 -15.87 -7.95 -11.88
CA ASN A 252 -14.72 -8.76 -11.44
C ASN A 252 -14.63 -8.87 -9.92
N ILE A 253 -15.55 -8.24 -9.18
CA ILE A 253 -15.68 -8.38 -7.73
C ILE A 253 -16.83 -9.34 -7.48
N ILE A 254 -16.50 -10.57 -7.11
CA ILE A 254 -17.48 -11.64 -6.91
C ILE A 254 -17.43 -12.04 -5.45
N SER A 255 -18.55 -11.90 -4.73
CA SER A 255 -18.66 -12.46 -3.39
C SER A 255 -19.80 -13.46 -3.36
N PRO A 256 -19.64 -14.64 -2.71
CA PRO A 256 -20.78 -15.49 -2.39
C PRO A 256 -21.78 -14.79 -1.44
N MET A 257 -21.40 -13.66 -0.85
CA MET A 257 -22.18 -12.87 0.09
C MET A 257 -22.91 -11.69 -0.56
N LEU A 258 -22.51 -11.28 -1.76
CA LEU A 258 -23.24 -10.29 -2.57
C LEU A 258 -24.44 -11.00 -3.20
N ARG A 259 -25.64 -10.90 -2.60
CA ARG A 259 -26.87 -11.31 -3.29
C ARG A 259 -27.08 -10.40 -4.50
N ARG A 260 -27.18 -11.01 -5.70
CA ARG A 260 -27.64 -10.33 -6.92
C ARG A 260 -29.14 -10.11 -6.87
#